data_AF-A0A4P8GSD2-F1
#
_entry.id   AF-A0A4P8GSD2-F1
#
_cell.length_a   1.000
_cell.length_b   1.000
_cell.length_c   1.000
_cell.angle_alpha   90.00
_cell.angle_beta   90.00
_cell.angle_gamma   90.00
#
_symmetry.space_group_name_H-M   'P 1'
#
loop_
_entity.id
_entity.type
_entity.pdbx_description
1 polymer ?
#
loop_
_entity_poly.entity_id
_entity_poly.type
_entity_poly.pdbx_seq_one_letter_code
_entity_poly.pdbx_strand_id
1 'polypeptide(L)'
;MTAKQDDRQSVRKSPRPRWKVLRRNPQSPVDAAEEKRRLPPWLNLITAIAMLCVVSLFAGLILGWVFRGALIEDPSGGRPDGAGATAAPKPSTSTLPMPDVRGLNEADARQVLSDAGYDPSIVRISKVPSVASTGTVAAQDPVAGTTNPATITLSLPSPATMPPLAGKTLEDATKALTLMGAQPAVKRIYDPNSTPGTVITTDPAPGSPLSAAPTLTVAGTASSAPMSGLKGSGSCGPISSGSVNGTKVTNGLRCAISHVPATTYWILGRSVARLQGTVGIDDSSDTGAKAKVTITADGKPLLDQDIAYGQSANLDADITGVLRLEVTVTDASTSKKSGTSGTTYVVLANAVVLGSAAAIAALGGTP
;
A
#
# COMPACT_ATOMS: atom_id res chain seq x y z
N MET A 1 86.60 38.10 12.98
CA MET A 1 86.56 39.12 11.91
C MET A 1 85.12 39.23 11.42
N THR A 2 84.58 40.46 11.47
CA THR A 2 83.33 40.99 10.84
C THR A 2 81.98 40.33 11.16
N ALA A 3 81.13 40.94 12.00
CA ALA A 3 80.11 42.01 11.72
C ALA A 3 78.71 41.35 11.47
N LYS A 4 77.56 41.78 12.01
CA LYS A 4 76.91 43.12 12.06
C LYS A 4 75.61 42.96 12.92
N GLN A 5 75.44 43.66 14.05
CA GLN A 5 74.61 44.87 14.25
C GLN A 5 73.10 44.62 14.01
N ASP A 6 72.24 44.36 15.01
CA ASP A 6 71.78 45.19 16.15
C ASP A 6 70.94 46.41 15.69
N ASP A 7 69.63 46.43 15.98
CA ASP A 7 69.08 47.35 16.98
C ASP A 7 67.55 47.15 17.20
N ARG A 8 67.15 47.28 18.46
CA ARG A 8 65.76 47.34 18.97
C ARG A 8 65.30 48.80 18.95
N GLN A 9 64.01 49.08 18.74
CA GLN A 9 63.32 50.09 19.57
C GLN A 9 61.78 50.10 19.52
N SER A 10 61.22 50.02 20.73
CA SER A 10 60.02 50.64 21.33
C SER A 10 58.80 51.09 20.49
N VAL A 11 57.69 50.38 20.75
CA VAL A 11 56.37 50.83 21.24
C VAL A 11 56.01 52.33 21.13
N ARG A 12 54.95 52.64 20.36
CA ARG A 12 54.05 53.79 20.54
C ARG A 12 52.58 53.34 20.57
N LYS A 13 51.82 53.82 21.56
CA LYS A 13 50.36 53.66 21.71
C LYS A 13 49.61 54.77 20.96
N SER A 14 48.45 54.45 20.37
CA SER A 14 47.36 55.38 20.02
C SER A 14 46.06 54.56 19.73
N PRO A 15 44.83 55.15 19.73
CA PRO A 15 43.67 54.59 20.44
C PRO A 15 42.60 53.87 19.59
N ARG A 16 41.71 53.15 20.29
CA ARG A 16 40.62 52.29 19.76
C ARG A 16 39.55 53.06 18.96
N PRO A 17 38.93 52.44 17.95
CA PRO A 17 37.56 52.72 17.56
C PRO A 17 36.58 51.66 18.10
N ARG A 18 35.52 52.16 18.75
CA ARG A 18 34.28 51.46 19.11
C ARG A 18 33.58 50.96 17.83
N TRP A 19 33.40 49.65 17.69
CA TRP A 19 32.45 49.09 16.73
C TRP A 19 31.24 48.52 17.46
N LYS A 20 30.07 48.99 17.05
CA LYS A 20 28.74 48.63 17.54
C LYS A 20 28.52 47.12 17.38
N VAL A 21 28.13 46.48 18.48
CA VAL A 21 27.57 45.12 18.48
C VAL A 21 26.22 45.19 17.78
N LEU A 22 26.18 44.81 16.50
CA LEU A 22 24.96 44.48 15.80
C LEU A 22 24.41 43.18 16.41
N ARG A 23 23.31 43.30 17.15
CA ARG A 23 22.55 42.15 17.64
C ARG A 23 22.11 41.32 16.43
N ARG A 24 22.55 40.06 16.39
CA ARG A 24 21.93 39.04 15.54
C ARG A 24 20.54 38.77 16.09
N ASN A 25 19.54 39.01 15.25
CA ASN A 25 18.35 38.19 15.20
C ASN A 25 17.92 38.17 13.72
N PRO A 26 17.82 36.97 13.12
CA PRO A 26 16.48 36.46 12.91
C PRO A 26 16.34 35.02 13.43
N GLN A 27 15.18 34.80 14.06
CA GLN A 27 14.58 33.51 14.34
C GLN A 27 14.85 32.51 13.20
N SER A 28 15.36 31.36 13.62
CA SER A 28 15.26 30.07 12.96
C SER A 28 13.83 29.85 12.45
N PRO A 29 13.60 29.43 11.18
CA PRO A 29 12.30 28.91 10.77
C PRO A 29 12.24 27.42 11.15
N VAL A 30 12.27 27.16 12.46
CA VAL A 30 11.80 25.91 13.06
C VAL A 30 10.72 26.35 14.03
N ASP A 31 9.55 26.67 13.47
CA ASP A 31 8.25 26.79 14.13
C ASP A 31 7.23 27.27 13.08
N ALA A 32 7.10 26.52 11.98
CA ALA A 32 6.02 26.69 11.04
C ALA A 32 5.53 25.29 10.64
N ALA A 33 4.24 25.07 10.87
CA ALA A 33 3.46 23.87 10.56
C ALA A 33 3.48 22.73 11.59
N GLU A 34 3.03 23.03 12.82
CA GLU A 34 2.19 22.07 13.55
C GLU A 34 0.74 22.56 13.59
N GLU A 35 0.17 22.75 12.39
CA GLU A 35 -1.25 23.02 12.23
C GLU A 35 -2.00 21.69 12.41
N LYS A 36 -2.40 21.41 13.66
CA LYS A 36 -3.37 20.37 13.98
C LYS A 36 -4.60 20.60 13.09
N ARG A 37 -4.81 19.71 12.11
CA ARG A 37 -6.01 19.65 11.26
C ARG A 37 -7.24 19.54 12.14
N ARG A 38 -7.78 20.69 12.57
CA ARG A 38 -9.13 20.79 13.12
C ARG A 38 -10.08 20.64 11.94
N LEU A 39 -10.73 19.48 11.86
CA LEU A 39 -11.77 19.22 10.87
C LEU A 39 -12.88 20.28 11.00
N PRO A 40 -13.45 20.76 9.87
CA PRO A 40 -14.45 21.83 9.88
C PRO A 40 -15.75 21.38 10.58
N PRO A 41 -16.46 22.27 11.29
CA PRO A 41 -17.55 21.93 12.21
C PRO A 41 -18.77 21.26 11.56
N TRP A 42 -18.90 21.32 10.23
CA TRP A 42 -19.97 20.62 9.50
C TRP A 42 -19.70 19.11 9.34
N LEU A 43 -18.45 18.66 9.45
CA LEU A 43 -18.10 17.23 9.35
C LEU A 43 -18.43 16.46 10.64
N ASN A 44 -18.33 17.13 11.80
CA ASN A 44 -18.77 16.58 13.09
C ASN A 44 -20.31 16.42 13.17
N LEU A 45 -21.05 17.20 12.38
CA LEU A 45 -22.51 17.11 12.31
C LEU A 45 -22.96 15.85 11.53
N ILE A 46 -22.22 15.45 10.50
CA ILE A 46 -22.52 14.25 9.70
C ILE A 46 -22.20 12.97 10.49
N THR A 47 -21.11 12.95 11.28
CA THR A 47 -20.78 11.82 12.16
C THR A 47 -21.76 11.69 13.34
N ALA A 48 -22.32 12.80 13.84
CA ALA A 48 -23.34 12.78 14.89
C ALA A 48 -24.71 12.28 14.37
N ILE A 49 -25.10 12.65 13.15
CA ILE A 49 -26.36 12.18 12.52
C ILE A 49 -26.25 10.71 12.10
N ALA A 50 -25.09 10.25 11.61
CA ALA A 50 -24.87 8.85 11.28
C ALA A 50 -24.86 7.93 12.52
N MET A 51 -24.32 8.38 13.67
CA MET A 51 -24.46 7.64 14.93
C MET A 51 -25.89 7.61 15.45
N LEU A 52 -26.69 8.67 15.27
CA LEU A 52 -28.08 8.70 15.72
C LEU A 52 -28.97 7.73 14.91
N CYS A 53 -28.68 7.54 13.61
CA CYS A 53 -29.39 6.56 12.76
C CYS A 53 -29.01 5.10 13.09
N VAL A 54 -27.78 4.83 13.51
CA VAL A 54 -27.33 3.48 13.89
C VAL A 54 -27.86 3.06 15.27
N VAL A 55 -28.02 4.01 16.21
CA VAL A 55 -28.68 3.73 17.50
C VAL A 55 -30.21 3.56 17.34
N SER A 56 -30.83 4.25 16.39
CA SER A 56 -32.28 4.14 16.13
C SER A 56 -32.68 2.84 15.40
N LEU A 57 -31.75 2.21 14.68
CA LEU A 57 -31.98 0.89 14.05
C LEU A 57 -31.74 -0.29 15.00
N PHE A 58 -31.12 -0.07 16.16
CA PHE A 58 -30.98 -1.08 17.22
C PHE A 58 -31.93 -0.87 18.42
N ALA A 59 -32.67 0.24 18.50
CA ALA A 59 -33.67 0.49 19.54
C ALA A 59 -35.11 0.08 19.16
N GLY A 60 -35.34 -0.41 17.93
CA GLY A 60 -36.66 -0.85 17.46
C GLY A 60 -37.01 -2.33 17.72
N LEU A 61 -36.09 -3.12 18.28
CA LEU A 61 -36.29 -4.57 18.52
C LEU A 61 -35.94 -5.01 19.95
N ILE A 62 -36.02 -4.10 20.93
CA ILE A 62 -35.75 -4.41 22.35
C ILE A 62 -36.75 -3.70 23.30
N LEU A 63 -38.03 -3.68 22.95
CA LEU A 63 -39.13 -3.27 23.85
C LEU A 63 -40.26 -4.30 23.94
N GLY A 64 -40.07 -5.50 23.38
CA GLY A 64 -41.01 -6.62 23.46
C GLY A 64 -40.71 -7.67 24.53
N TRP A 65 -39.59 -7.53 25.26
CA TRP A 65 -39.14 -8.52 26.24
C TRP A 65 -38.70 -7.81 27.50
N VAL A 66 -39.63 -7.64 28.44
CA VAL A 66 -39.49 -7.71 29.91
C VAL A 66 -40.84 -7.23 30.50
N PHE A 67 -41.43 -8.07 31.35
CA PHE A 67 -42.74 -7.95 32.03
C PHE A 67 -44.01 -8.40 31.26
N ARG A 68 -44.29 -9.71 31.31
CA ARG A 68 -45.66 -10.19 31.55
C ARG A 68 -45.65 -11.56 32.24
N GLY A 69 -45.50 -11.54 33.56
CA GLY A 69 -45.76 -12.66 34.44
C GLY A 69 -46.27 -12.13 35.77
N ALA A 70 -47.35 -12.75 36.26
CA ALA A 70 -48.06 -12.50 37.53
C ALA A 70 -49.03 -11.31 37.55
N LEU A 71 -50.29 -11.58 37.20
CA LEU A 71 -51.47 -11.25 38.02
C LEU A 71 -52.58 -12.26 37.66
N ILE A 72 -52.71 -13.31 38.46
CA ILE A 72 -53.97 -14.05 38.61
C ILE A 72 -54.47 -13.65 40.00
N GLU A 73 -55.50 -12.82 40.05
CA GLU A 73 -56.41 -12.75 41.19
C GLU A 73 -57.85 -12.81 40.64
N ASP A 74 -58.57 -13.79 41.19
CA ASP A 74 -59.98 -14.09 40.99
C ASP A 74 -60.88 -12.87 41.14
N PRO A 75 -62.05 -12.90 40.47
CA PRO A 75 -63.27 -12.57 41.17
C PRO A 75 -64.23 -13.75 41.13
N SER A 76 -64.32 -14.42 42.28
CA SER A 76 -65.52 -15.12 42.72
C SER A 76 -66.70 -14.14 42.75
N GLY A 77 -67.79 -14.45 42.06
CA GLY A 77 -69.09 -13.81 42.29
C GLY A 77 -70.11 -13.93 41.16
N GLY A 78 -71.03 -14.89 41.29
CA GLY A 78 -72.34 -14.86 40.59
C GLY A 78 -72.75 -16.16 39.89
N ARG A 79 -73.79 -16.81 40.39
CA ARG A 79 -74.49 -18.00 39.85
C ARG A 79 -75.99 -17.62 39.69
N PRO A 80 -76.85 -18.43 39.05
CA PRO A 80 -76.88 -19.00 37.69
C PRO A 80 -77.87 -18.19 36.79
N ASP A 81 -77.97 -18.43 35.48
CA ASP A 81 -79.10 -19.17 34.89
C ASP A 81 -78.94 -19.22 33.36
N GLY A 82 -79.39 -20.33 32.75
CA GLY A 82 -79.84 -20.32 31.35
C GLY A 82 -79.04 -21.15 30.33
N ALA A 83 -79.52 -22.38 30.13
CA ALA A 83 -79.66 -23.04 28.83
C ALA A 83 -78.41 -23.27 27.94
N GLY A 84 -77.91 -24.52 28.00
CA GLY A 84 -77.67 -25.42 26.86
C GLY A 84 -77.08 -24.87 25.56
N ALA A 85 -75.80 -25.20 25.32
CA ALA A 85 -75.32 -25.85 24.09
C ALA A 85 -73.82 -26.12 24.22
N THR A 86 -73.44 -27.39 24.40
CA THR A 86 -72.06 -27.85 24.22
C THR A 86 -71.66 -27.68 22.76
N ALA A 87 -71.02 -26.56 22.43
CA ALA A 87 -70.24 -26.43 21.21
C ALA A 87 -68.95 -27.26 21.38
N ALA A 88 -68.75 -28.24 20.50
CA ALA A 88 -67.51 -28.99 20.41
C ALA A 88 -66.31 -28.03 20.24
N PRO A 89 -65.17 -28.25 20.91
CA PRO A 89 -63.97 -27.47 20.62
C PRO A 89 -63.59 -27.71 19.15
N LYS A 90 -63.54 -26.64 18.35
CA LYS A 90 -62.94 -26.66 17.01
C LYS A 90 -61.53 -27.27 17.14
N PRO A 91 -61.09 -28.15 16.22
CA PRO A 91 -59.73 -28.68 16.28
C PRO A 91 -58.76 -27.51 16.28
N SER A 92 -58.00 -27.37 17.36
CA SER A 92 -56.82 -26.52 17.40
C SER A 92 -55.93 -26.96 16.25
N THR A 93 -55.79 -26.09 15.24
CA THR A 93 -54.77 -26.27 14.22
C THR A 93 -53.45 -26.41 14.95
N SER A 94 -52.83 -27.59 14.91
CA SER A 94 -51.54 -27.82 15.56
C SER A 94 -50.52 -26.89 14.89
N THR A 95 -50.14 -25.83 15.60
CA THR A 95 -49.09 -24.91 15.17
C THR A 95 -47.79 -25.41 15.77
N LEU A 96 -46.91 -25.93 14.93
CA LEU A 96 -45.56 -26.33 15.30
C LEU A 96 -44.65 -25.10 15.15
N PRO A 97 -44.12 -24.52 16.24
CA PRO A 97 -43.13 -23.44 16.16
C PRO A 97 -41.75 -24.02 15.86
N MET A 98 -40.93 -23.32 15.08
CA MET A 98 -39.57 -23.72 14.72
C MET A 98 -38.65 -23.60 15.95
N PRO A 99 -37.98 -24.68 16.42
CA PRO A 99 -37.00 -24.62 17.49
C PRO A 99 -35.74 -23.84 17.08
N ASP A 100 -34.99 -23.32 18.05
CA ASP A 100 -33.62 -22.84 17.81
C ASP A 100 -32.65 -24.02 17.94
N VAL A 101 -32.08 -24.43 16.82
CA VAL A 101 -31.09 -25.52 16.74
C VAL A 101 -29.68 -25.01 16.45
N ARG A 102 -29.46 -23.68 16.47
CA ARG A 102 -28.13 -23.10 16.29
C ARG A 102 -27.20 -23.54 17.42
N GLY A 103 -25.95 -23.81 17.08
CA GLY A 103 -24.96 -24.31 18.02
C GLY A 103 -25.04 -25.81 18.33
N LEU A 104 -26.10 -26.51 17.92
CA LEU A 104 -26.18 -27.98 17.99
C LEU A 104 -25.42 -28.61 16.82
N ASN A 105 -24.92 -29.83 16.99
CA ASN A 105 -24.40 -30.60 15.87
C ASN A 105 -25.53 -31.13 14.97
N GLU A 106 -25.21 -31.67 13.79
CA GLU A 106 -26.24 -32.13 12.84
C GLU A 106 -27.19 -33.17 13.44
N ALA A 107 -26.65 -34.14 14.19
CA ALA A 107 -27.44 -35.23 14.76
C ALA A 107 -28.40 -34.70 15.84
N ASP A 108 -27.90 -33.88 16.76
CA ASP A 108 -28.71 -33.27 17.82
C ASP A 108 -29.75 -32.31 17.26
N ALA A 109 -29.40 -31.52 16.24
CA ALA A 109 -30.34 -30.64 15.56
C ALA A 109 -31.48 -31.42 14.90
N ARG A 110 -31.17 -32.54 14.22
CA ARG A 110 -32.19 -33.42 13.64
C ARG A 110 -33.08 -34.06 14.71
N GLN A 111 -32.48 -34.45 15.83
CA GLN A 111 -33.23 -35.01 16.96
C GLN A 111 -34.22 -33.98 17.52
N VAL A 112 -33.77 -32.75 17.80
CA VAL A 112 -34.63 -31.67 18.31
C VAL A 112 -35.77 -31.34 17.34
N LEU A 113 -35.50 -31.32 16.03
CA LEU A 113 -36.55 -31.10 15.04
C LEU A 113 -37.56 -32.26 14.98
N SER A 114 -37.09 -33.51 15.08
CA SER A 114 -37.96 -34.68 15.15
C SER A 114 -38.81 -34.69 16.41
N ASP A 115 -38.24 -34.35 17.56
CA ASP A 115 -38.94 -34.27 18.85
C ASP A 115 -39.98 -33.15 18.86
N ALA A 116 -39.74 -32.08 18.10
CA ALA A 116 -40.68 -31.00 17.87
C ALA A 116 -41.78 -31.34 16.83
N GLY A 117 -41.79 -32.56 16.28
CA GLY A 117 -42.83 -33.05 15.37
C GLY A 117 -42.63 -32.68 13.90
N TYR A 118 -41.43 -32.22 13.50
CA TYR A 118 -41.12 -31.96 12.09
C TYR A 118 -40.75 -33.24 11.35
N ASP A 119 -41.24 -33.35 10.11
CA ASP A 119 -40.85 -34.44 9.22
C ASP A 119 -39.37 -34.30 8.79
N PRO A 120 -38.52 -35.33 8.97
CA PRO A 120 -37.13 -35.27 8.54
C PRO A 120 -36.94 -34.96 7.04
N SER A 121 -37.94 -35.29 6.21
CA SER A 121 -37.92 -35.06 4.76
C SER A 121 -38.06 -33.60 4.34
N ILE A 122 -38.42 -32.68 5.25
CA ILE A 122 -38.44 -31.23 4.98
C ILE A 122 -37.12 -30.54 5.39
N VAL A 123 -36.22 -31.26 6.08
CA VAL A 123 -34.92 -30.74 6.53
C VAL A 123 -33.88 -30.87 5.41
N ARG A 124 -33.18 -29.79 5.11
CA ARG A 124 -32.11 -29.68 4.12
C ARG A 124 -30.84 -29.22 4.82
N ILE A 125 -29.71 -29.85 4.49
CA ILE A 125 -28.39 -29.42 4.99
C ILE A 125 -27.67 -28.68 3.89
N SER A 126 -27.24 -27.46 4.20
CA SER A 126 -26.36 -26.66 3.33
C SER A 126 -24.98 -26.58 3.97
N LYS A 127 -23.94 -27.03 3.26
CA LYS A 127 -22.55 -26.91 3.71
C LYS A 127 -21.96 -25.62 3.17
N VAL A 128 -21.51 -24.75 4.07
CA VAL A 128 -20.92 -23.45 3.72
C VAL A 128 -19.42 -23.52 4.01
N PRO A 129 -18.53 -23.29 3.03
CA PRO A 129 -17.09 -23.21 3.28
C PRO A 129 -16.78 -22.11 4.30
N SER A 130 -16.12 -22.47 5.40
CA SER A 130 -15.76 -21.54 6.46
C SER A 130 -14.48 -21.96 7.18
N VAL A 131 -13.79 -20.98 7.76
CA VAL A 131 -12.69 -21.20 8.73
C VAL A 131 -13.19 -21.34 10.17
N ALA A 132 -14.48 -21.09 10.42
CA ALA A 132 -15.08 -21.28 11.73
C ALA A 132 -15.04 -22.76 12.14
N SER A 133 -15.05 -23.00 13.46
CA SER A 133 -15.12 -24.35 14.04
C SER A 133 -16.22 -25.17 13.38
N THR A 134 -15.83 -26.29 12.78
CA THR A 134 -16.73 -27.18 12.05
C THR A 134 -17.59 -28.00 13.01
N GLY A 135 -18.84 -28.27 12.62
CA GLY A 135 -19.64 -29.33 13.24
C GLY A 135 -20.88 -28.88 14.00
N THR A 136 -21.19 -27.59 14.06
CA THR A 136 -22.47 -27.09 14.63
C THR A 136 -23.25 -26.25 13.63
N VAL A 137 -24.57 -26.17 13.79
CA VAL A 137 -25.46 -25.36 12.95
C VAL A 137 -25.13 -23.87 13.16
N ALA A 138 -24.59 -23.23 12.12
CA ALA A 138 -24.22 -21.81 12.15
C ALA A 138 -25.43 -20.90 11.87
N ALA A 139 -26.35 -21.36 11.02
CA ALA A 139 -27.59 -20.66 10.73
C ALA A 139 -28.71 -21.66 10.43
N GLN A 140 -29.94 -21.24 10.69
CA GLN A 140 -31.15 -21.95 10.32
C GLN A 140 -32.09 -21.03 9.56
N ASP A 141 -32.82 -21.59 8.62
CA ASP A 141 -33.88 -20.92 7.88
C ASP A 141 -35.09 -21.88 7.78
N PRO A 142 -36.27 -21.54 8.31
CA PRO A 142 -36.61 -20.26 8.92
C PRO A 142 -36.08 -20.08 10.35
N VAL A 143 -36.15 -18.84 10.83
CA VAL A 143 -35.73 -18.46 12.18
C VAL A 143 -36.61 -19.13 13.25
N ALA A 144 -36.07 -19.25 14.46
CA ALA A 144 -36.81 -19.81 15.58
C ALA A 144 -38.13 -19.07 15.82
N GLY A 145 -39.19 -19.81 16.16
CA GLY A 145 -40.54 -19.31 16.37
C GLY A 145 -41.40 -19.19 15.10
N THR A 146 -40.83 -19.34 13.90
CA THR A 146 -41.64 -19.45 12.66
C THR A 146 -42.57 -20.65 12.75
N THR A 147 -43.85 -20.48 12.44
CA THR A 147 -44.86 -21.53 12.57
C THR A 147 -45.03 -22.31 11.28
N ASN A 148 -45.16 -23.63 11.41
CA ASN A 148 -45.44 -24.57 10.31
C ASN A 148 -44.59 -24.34 9.03
N PRO A 149 -43.26 -24.27 9.14
CA PRO A 149 -42.39 -24.13 7.97
C PRO A 149 -42.55 -25.30 6.99
N ALA A 150 -42.66 -24.98 5.70
CA ALA A 150 -42.75 -25.99 4.63
C ALA A 150 -41.38 -26.64 4.32
N THR A 151 -40.28 -25.97 4.64
CA THR A 151 -38.91 -26.46 4.45
C THR A 151 -38.02 -25.85 5.53
N ILE A 152 -37.04 -26.60 5.99
CA ILE A 152 -36.05 -26.18 6.98
C ILE A 152 -34.67 -26.37 6.37
N THR A 153 -33.86 -25.32 6.29
CA THR A 153 -32.47 -25.37 5.85
C THR A 153 -31.54 -25.10 7.03
N LEU A 154 -30.66 -26.04 7.33
CA LEU A 154 -29.60 -25.88 8.33
C LEU A 154 -28.27 -25.65 7.61
N SER A 155 -27.64 -24.52 7.89
CA SER A 155 -26.33 -24.17 7.35
C SER A 155 -25.23 -24.62 8.30
N LEU A 156 -24.41 -25.58 7.86
CA LEU A 156 -23.29 -26.11 8.62
C LEU A 156 -21.96 -25.64 8.00
N PRO A 157 -21.00 -25.16 8.81
CA PRO A 157 -19.67 -24.83 8.33
C PRO A 157 -18.95 -26.11 7.88
N SER A 158 -18.29 -26.02 6.73
CA SER A 158 -17.42 -27.05 6.18
C SER A 158 -16.01 -26.48 5.97
N PRO A 159 -14.94 -27.29 6.04
CA PRO A 159 -13.57 -26.79 5.87
C PRO A 159 -13.40 -26.03 4.55
N ALA A 160 -13.03 -24.75 4.64
CA ALA A 160 -12.71 -23.95 3.47
C ALA A 160 -11.30 -24.28 2.93
N THR A 161 -11.13 -24.11 1.61
CA THR A 161 -9.83 -24.18 0.94
C THR A 161 -9.44 -22.82 0.38
N MET A 162 -8.15 -22.53 0.32
CA MET A 162 -7.62 -21.29 -0.22
C MET A 162 -8.01 -21.13 -1.70
N PRO A 163 -8.72 -20.06 -2.09
CA PRO A 163 -9.05 -19.81 -3.48
C PRO A 163 -7.83 -19.32 -4.29
N PRO A 164 -7.85 -19.42 -5.62
CA PRO A 164 -6.83 -18.85 -6.48
C PRO A 164 -6.99 -17.31 -6.55
N LEU A 165 -6.21 -16.59 -5.74
CA LEU A 165 -6.31 -15.13 -5.61
C LEU A 165 -5.22 -14.36 -6.35
N ALA A 166 -4.22 -15.03 -6.92
CA ALA A 166 -3.15 -14.37 -7.69
C ALA A 166 -3.72 -13.54 -8.85
N GLY A 167 -3.19 -12.34 -9.03
CA GLY A 167 -3.63 -11.35 -10.02
C GLY A 167 -4.90 -10.57 -9.65
N LYS A 168 -5.64 -10.96 -8.60
CA LYS A 168 -6.80 -10.19 -8.12
C LYS A 168 -6.35 -8.94 -7.36
N THR A 169 -7.23 -7.95 -7.29
CA THR A 169 -7.01 -6.77 -6.43
C THR A 169 -6.99 -7.19 -4.96
N LEU A 170 -6.26 -6.44 -4.13
CA LEU A 170 -6.29 -6.66 -2.67
C LEU A 170 -7.72 -6.58 -2.11
N GLU A 171 -8.55 -5.69 -2.64
CA GLU A 171 -9.95 -5.54 -2.22
C GLU A 171 -10.76 -6.81 -2.51
N ASP A 172 -10.72 -7.30 -3.74
CA ASP A 172 -11.44 -8.52 -4.15
C ASP A 172 -10.95 -9.75 -3.39
N ALA A 173 -9.64 -9.87 -3.21
CA ALA A 173 -9.02 -10.95 -2.46
C ALA A 173 -9.44 -10.92 -0.99
N THR A 174 -9.43 -9.75 -0.36
CA THR A 174 -9.86 -9.58 1.03
C THR A 174 -11.34 -9.92 1.18
N LYS A 175 -12.19 -9.44 0.26
CA LYS A 175 -13.63 -9.74 0.25
C LYS A 175 -13.91 -11.24 0.10
N ALA A 176 -13.20 -11.93 -0.79
CA ALA A 176 -13.35 -13.37 -0.97
C ALA A 176 -13.01 -14.14 0.31
N LEU A 177 -11.94 -13.74 1.01
CA LEU A 177 -11.49 -14.39 2.24
C LEU A 177 -12.40 -14.08 3.44
N THR A 178 -12.86 -12.84 3.59
CA THR A 178 -13.76 -12.45 4.69
C THR A 178 -15.14 -13.10 4.58
N LEU A 179 -15.63 -13.36 3.37
CA LEU A 179 -16.86 -14.14 3.15
C LEU A 179 -16.75 -15.58 3.70
N MET A 180 -15.55 -16.15 3.77
CA MET A 180 -15.30 -17.46 4.39
C MET A 180 -14.92 -17.37 5.87
N GLY A 181 -14.98 -16.17 6.46
CA GLY A 181 -14.64 -15.89 7.86
C GLY A 181 -13.14 -15.69 8.12
N ALA A 182 -12.30 -15.65 7.09
CA ALA A 182 -10.86 -15.43 7.23
C ALA A 182 -10.52 -13.94 7.30
N GLN A 183 -9.48 -13.60 8.06
CA GLN A 183 -8.95 -12.25 8.25
C GLN A 183 -7.52 -12.18 7.71
N PRO A 184 -7.32 -11.81 6.44
CA PRO A 184 -6.00 -11.88 5.83
C PRO A 184 -5.01 -10.84 6.37
N ALA A 185 -3.78 -11.27 6.63
CA ALA A 185 -2.64 -10.38 6.82
C ALA A 185 -2.08 -9.95 5.46
N VAL A 186 -1.74 -8.68 5.29
CA VAL A 186 -1.25 -8.14 4.02
C VAL A 186 0.23 -7.78 4.12
N LYS A 187 1.06 -8.45 3.33
CA LYS A 187 2.47 -8.12 3.12
C LYS A 187 2.64 -7.45 1.77
N ARG A 188 3.20 -6.24 1.71
CA ARG A 188 3.47 -5.54 0.45
C ARG A 188 4.95 -5.68 0.07
N ILE A 189 5.21 -6.04 -1.19
CA ILE A 189 6.57 -6.11 -1.74
C ILE A 189 6.58 -5.43 -3.10
N TYR A 190 7.69 -4.79 -3.44
CA TYR A 190 7.87 -4.32 -4.82
C TYR A 190 8.13 -5.52 -5.74
N ASP A 191 7.37 -5.61 -6.81
CA ASP A 191 7.55 -6.59 -7.88
C ASP A 191 7.41 -5.84 -9.22
N PRO A 192 8.45 -5.82 -10.07
CA PRO A 192 8.43 -5.06 -11.32
C PRO A 192 7.50 -5.64 -12.39
N ASN A 193 7.10 -6.91 -12.26
CA ASN A 193 6.28 -7.63 -13.22
C ASN A 193 4.80 -7.67 -12.81
N SER A 194 4.47 -7.14 -11.64
CA SER A 194 3.12 -7.17 -11.09
C SER A 194 2.52 -5.76 -11.03
N THR A 195 1.22 -5.66 -11.31
CA THR A 195 0.50 -4.38 -11.17
C THR A 195 0.35 -4.01 -9.70
N PRO A 196 0.75 -2.81 -9.27
CA PRO A 196 0.59 -2.38 -7.87
C PRO A 196 -0.85 -2.56 -7.37
N GLY A 197 -0.99 -3.07 -6.15
CA GLY A 197 -2.28 -3.34 -5.51
C GLY A 197 -2.88 -4.72 -5.83
N THR A 198 -2.22 -5.54 -6.66
CA THR A 198 -2.64 -6.91 -6.98
C THR A 198 -1.91 -7.96 -6.15
N VAL A 199 -2.58 -9.09 -5.89
CA VAL A 199 -2.01 -10.23 -5.15
C VAL A 199 -1.01 -10.96 -6.03
N ILE A 200 0.21 -11.14 -5.53
CA ILE A 200 1.28 -11.92 -6.18
C ILE A 200 1.16 -13.38 -5.75
N THR A 201 1.16 -13.61 -4.43
CA THR A 201 1.08 -14.96 -3.83
C THR A 201 0.26 -14.96 -2.56
N THR A 202 -0.21 -16.14 -2.17
CA THR A 202 -0.93 -16.38 -0.91
C THR A 202 -0.25 -17.47 -0.11
N ASP A 203 -0.34 -17.37 1.21
CA ASP A 203 0.04 -18.41 2.15
C ASP A 203 -1.15 -18.66 3.12
N PRO A 204 -1.77 -19.84 3.11
CA PRO A 204 -1.41 -21.03 2.35
C PRO A 204 -1.64 -20.89 0.83
N ALA A 205 -1.07 -21.81 0.04
CA ALA A 205 -1.18 -21.81 -1.41
C ALA A 205 -2.61 -22.21 -1.88
N PRO A 206 -3.06 -21.79 -3.08
CA PRO A 206 -4.37 -22.16 -3.60
C PRO A 206 -4.64 -23.68 -3.54
N GLY A 207 -5.86 -24.06 -3.15
CA GLY A 207 -6.28 -25.44 -2.94
C GLY A 207 -5.92 -26.04 -1.57
N SER A 208 -5.03 -25.41 -0.80
CA SER A 208 -4.69 -25.84 0.56
C SER A 208 -5.80 -25.50 1.56
N PRO A 209 -5.87 -26.16 2.73
CA PRO A 209 -6.81 -25.78 3.79
C PRO A 209 -6.67 -24.29 4.17
N LEU A 210 -7.77 -23.57 4.22
CA LEU A 210 -7.77 -22.14 4.53
C LEU A 210 -7.61 -21.94 6.05
N SER A 211 -6.64 -21.11 6.45
CA SER A 211 -6.46 -20.70 7.84
C SER A 211 -7.33 -19.49 8.17
N ALA A 212 -7.57 -19.24 9.47
CA ALA A 212 -8.32 -18.05 9.90
C ALA A 212 -7.59 -16.74 9.60
N ALA A 213 -6.26 -16.77 9.50
CA ALA A 213 -5.42 -15.60 9.20
C ALA A 213 -4.39 -15.93 8.10
N PRO A 214 -4.84 -16.07 6.84
CA PRO A 214 -3.92 -16.30 5.73
C PRO A 214 -3.11 -15.04 5.42
N THR A 215 -1.95 -15.19 4.79
CA THR A 215 -1.14 -14.05 4.33
C THR A 215 -1.32 -13.82 2.83
N LEU A 216 -1.62 -12.58 2.45
CA LEU A 216 -1.60 -12.10 1.08
C LEU A 216 -0.30 -11.32 0.84
N THR A 217 0.51 -11.77 -0.12
CA THR A 217 1.63 -10.97 -0.64
C THR A 217 1.13 -10.16 -1.82
N VAL A 218 1.20 -8.84 -1.72
CA VAL A 218 0.63 -7.88 -2.67
C VAL A 218 1.74 -7.03 -3.28
N ALA A 219 1.61 -6.75 -4.58
CA ALA A 219 2.49 -5.83 -5.29
C ALA A 219 2.35 -4.41 -4.72
N GLY A 220 3.44 -3.88 -4.20
CA GLY A 220 3.59 -2.50 -3.75
C GLY A 220 4.02 -1.58 -4.90
N THR A 221 3.89 -0.28 -4.69
CA THR A 221 4.46 0.72 -5.60
C THR A 221 5.98 0.72 -5.53
N ALA A 222 6.63 1.06 -6.64
CA ALA A 222 8.07 1.30 -6.66
C ALA A 222 8.43 2.48 -5.74
N SER A 223 9.58 2.38 -5.08
CA SER A 223 10.34 3.52 -4.58
C SER A 223 11.41 3.87 -5.61
N SER A 224 11.88 5.12 -5.61
CA SER A 224 12.89 5.59 -6.55
C SER A 224 13.99 6.36 -5.85
N ALA A 225 15.19 6.33 -6.43
CA ALA A 225 16.25 7.27 -6.08
C ALA A 225 16.91 7.84 -7.34
N PRO A 226 17.23 9.14 -7.34
CA PRO A 226 17.96 9.73 -8.44
C PRO A 226 19.40 9.24 -8.44
N MET A 227 19.90 8.90 -9.63
CA MET A 227 21.28 8.46 -9.85
C MET A 227 22.32 9.47 -9.35
N SER A 228 21.98 10.76 -9.41
CA SER A 228 22.77 11.89 -8.88
C SER A 228 22.93 11.87 -7.36
N GLY A 229 22.01 11.22 -6.63
CA GLY A 229 22.05 11.06 -5.18
C GLY A 229 22.69 9.74 -4.72
N LEU A 230 22.95 8.81 -5.65
CA LEU A 230 23.60 7.54 -5.34
C LEU A 230 25.12 7.68 -5.28
N LYS A 231 25.77 6.84 -4.46
CA LYS A 231 27.24 6.77 -4.37
C LYS A 231 27.82 6.14 -5.65
N GLY A 232 28.13 6.98 -6.63
CA GLY A 232 28.89 6.62 -7.82
C GLY A 232 30.38 6.91 -7.68
N SER A 233 31.20 6.26 -8.50
CA SER A 233 32.63 6.57 -8.64
C SER A 233 32.93 6.83 -10.11
N GLY A 234 33.45 8.03 -10.40
CA GLY A 234 33.72 8.45 -11.76
C GLY A 234 33.76 9.96 -11.95
N SER A 235 33.69 10.37 -13.22
CA SER A 235 33.84 11.76 -13.64
C SER A 235 32.52 12.47 -13.96
N CYS A 236 31.38 11.78 -13.91
CA CYS A 236 30.07 12.40 -14.07
C CYS A 236 29.58 12.89 -12.71
N GLY A 237 29.26 14.19 -12.62
CA GLY A 237 28.83 14.84 -11.39
C GLY A 237 27.34 15.19 -11.40
N PRO A 238 26.69 15.32 -10.23
CA PRO A 238 25.30 15.76 -10.15
C PRO A 238 25.16 17.20 -10.66
N ILE A 239 24.01 17.51 -11.26
CA ILE A 239 23.65 18.88 -11.66
C ILE A 239 22.34 19.32 -11.01
N SER A 240 22.25 20.61 -10.70
CA SER A 240 21.03 21.28 -10.23
C SER A 240 20.32 22.06 -11.35
N SER A 241 20.98 22.24 -12.49
CA SER A 241 20.43 22.87 -13.69
C SER A 241 21.15 22.44 -14.96
N GLY A 242 20.37 22.31 -16.03
CA GLY A 242 20.81 22.08 -17.40
C GLY A 242 19.59 22.06 -18.32
N SER A 243 19.81 21.79 -19.59
CA SER A 243 18.71 21.47 -20.50
C SER A 243 19.19 20.48 -21.56
N VAL A 244 18.27 19.61 -21.97
CA VAL A 244 18.51 18.61 -23.00
C VAL A 244 17.36 18.73 -23.99
N ASN A 245 17.69 19.04 -25.25
CA ASN A 245 16.71 19.17 -26.33
C ASN A 245 15.57 20.15 -25.95
N GLY A 246 15.95 21.32 -25.40
CA GLY A 246 15.02 22.36 -24.96
C GLY A 246 14.26 22.06 -23.66
N THR A 247 14.41 20.87 -23.09
CA THR A 247 13.76 20.50 -21.83
C THR A 247 14.67 20.79 -20.65
N LYS A 248 14.20 21.59 -19.69
CA LYS A 248 14.97 21.91 -18.47
C LYS A 248 15.17 20.65 -17.61
N VAL A 249 16.41 20.45 -17.20
CA VAL A 249 16.84 19.37 -16.30
C VAL A 249 17.15 19.98 -14.94
N THR A 250 16.41 19.58 -13.91
CA THR A 250 16.61 20.03 -12.52
C THR A 250 17.28 18.98 -11.65
N ASN A 251 17.35 17.74 -12.14
CA ASN A 251 18.01 16.63 -11.48
C ASN A 251 18.65 15.74 -12.54
N GLY A 252 19.91 15.39 -12.38
CA GLY A 252 20.62 14.53 -13.31
C GLY A 252 22.11 14.48 -13.04
N LEU A 253 22.83 13.81 -13.93
CA LEU A 253 24.29 13.77 -13.94
C LEU A 253 24.79 14.42 -15.22
N ARG A 254 25.86 15.22 -15.13
CA ARG A 254 26.57 15.77 -16.29
C ARG A 254 27.97 15.17 -16.35
N CYS A 255 28.31 14.65 -17.51
CA CYS A 255 29.60 14.09 -17.85
C CYS A 255 30.31 15.07 -18.80
N ALA A 256 31.49 15.55 -18.41
CA ALA A 256 32.29 16.44 -19.23
C ALA A 256 33.29 15.64 -20.09
N ILE A 257 33.22 15.80 -21.41
CA ILE A 257 34.12 15.17 -22.36
C ILE A 257 35.05 16.23 -22.94
N SER A 258 36.33 16.17 -22.60
CA SER A 258 37.36 17.08 -23.13
C SER A 258 38.40 16.34 -23.97
N HIS A 259 39.05 15.32 -23.38
CA HIS A 259 40.15 14.56 -24.03
C HIS A 259 40.08 13.04 -23.82
N VAL A 260 39.43 12.59 -22.75
CA VAL A 260 39.28 11.18 -22.40
C VAL A 260 37.80 10.87 -22.21
N PRO A 261 37.39 9.60 -22.39
CA PRO A 261 36.06 9.15 -22.00
C PRO A 261 35.74 9.56 -20.56
N ALA A 262 34.54 10.10 -20.35
CA ALA A 262 34.02 10.26 -19.00
C ALA A 262 33.29 8.97 -18.61
N THR A 263 33.71 8.36 -17.51
CA THR A 263 33.18 7.08 -17.03
C THR A 263 32.73 7.22 -15.59
N THR A 264 31.55 6.69 -15.26
CA THR A 264 31.05 6.60 -13.89
C THR A 264 30.33 5.29 -13.67
N TYR A 265 30.57 4.64 -12.54
CA TYR A 265 29.90 3.40 -12.17
C TYR A 265 29.26 3.47 -10.79
N TRP A 266 28.25 2.63 -10.60
CA TRP A 266 27.54 2.41 -9.34
C TRP A 266 27.51 0.92 -9.01
N ILE A 267 27.63 0.61 -7.72
CA ILE A 267 27.39 -0.74 -7.21
C ILE A 267 25.96 -0.78 -6.68
N LEU A 268 25.08 -1.43 -7.44
CA LEU A 268 23.64 -1.51 -7.18
C LEU A 268 23.26 -2.65 -6.24
N GLY A 269 24.20 -3.54 -5.91
CA GLY A 269 23.99 -4.61 -4.94
C GLY A 269 22.84 -5.58 -5.30
N ARG A 270 22.45 -5.64 -6.58
CA ARG A 270 21.35 -6.49 -7.09
C ARG A 270 19.97 -6.18 -6.49
N SER A 271 19.78 -4.98 -5.94
CA SER A 271 18.61 -4.65 -5.12
C SER A 271 17.51 -3.89 -5.86
N VAL A 272 17.83 -3.28 -7.00
CA VAL A 272 16.91 -2.51 -7.85
C VAL A 272 16.58 -3.26 -9.14
N ALA A 273 15.49 -2.86 -9.79
CA ALA A 273 14.93 -3.59 -10.94
C ALA A 273 14.87 -2.77 -12.23
N ARG A 274 14.84 -1.43 -12.14
CA ARG A 274 14.67 -0.61 -13.35
C ARG A 274 15.51 0.66 -13.29
N LEU A 275 16.04 1.07 -14.45
CA LEU A 275 16.72 2.34 -14.66
C LEU A 275 15.91 3.15 -15.67
N GLN A 276 15.54 4.36 -15.31
CA GLN A 276 14.78 5.26 -16.18
C GLN A 276 15.44 6.63 -16.26
N GLY A 277 15.29 7.30 -17.39
CA GLY A 277 15.75 8.68 -17.58
C GLY A 277 15.84 9.07 -19.05
N THR A 278 16.54 10.15 -19.32
CA THR A 278 16.84 10.60 -20.67
C THR A 278 18.31 10.90 -20.78
N VAL A 279 18.94 10.50 -21.86
CA VAL A 279 20.33 10.85 -22.17
C VAL A 279 20.33 11.86 -23.30
N GLY A 280 21.13 12.91 -23.20
CA GLY A 280 21.31 13.85 -24.28
C GLY A 280 22.55 14.72 -24.11
N ILE A 281 22.81 15.56 -25.12
CA ILE A 281 23.82 16.61 -25.00
C ILE A 281 23.17 17.82 -24.35
N ASP A 282 23.88 18.45 -23.41
CA ASP A 282 23.44 19.68 -22.78
C ASP A 282 23.36 20.80 -23.81
N ASP A 283 22.27 21.57 -23.82
CA ASP A 283 22.05 22.64 -24.82
C ASP A 283 23.09 23.77 -24.71
N SER A 284 23.90 23.82 -23.65
CA SER A 284 25.05 24.72 -23.56
C SER A 284 26.29 24.27 -24.35
N SER A 285 26.29 23.05 -24.89
CA SER A 285 27.38 22.50 -25.71
C SER A 285 27.35 23.08 -27.13
N ASP A 286 28.44 22.89 -27.89
CA ASP A 286 28.50 23.29 -29.30
C ASP A 286 27.42 22.60 -30.14
N THR A 287 26.83 23.33 -31.10
CA THR A 287 25.78 22.79 -31.98
C THR A 287 26.24 21.68 -32.92
N GLY A 288 27.56 21.54 -33.10
CA GLY A 288 28.19 20.43 -33.83
C GLY A 288 28.59 19.25 -32.94
N ALA A 289 28.35 19.32 -31.63
CA ALA A 289 28.75 18.28 -30.70
C ALA A 289 28.04 16.95 -30.99
N LYS A 290 28.81 15.87 -30.87
CA LYS A 290 28.33 14.49 -30.94
C LYS A 290 29.03 13.70 -29.85
N ALA A 291 28.30 12.81 -29.20
CA ALA A 291 28.85 11.94 -28.19
C ALA A 291 28.29 10.53 -28.37
N LYS A 292 29.16 9.53 -28.19
CA LYS A 292 28.73 8.14 -28.04
C LYS A 292 28.48 7.89 -26.56
N VAL A 293 27.30 7.37 -26.24
CA VAL A 293 26.90 7.04 -24.88
C VAL A 293 26.66 5.55 -24.77
N THR A 294 27.44 4.90 -23.93
CA THR A 294 27.31 3.48 -23.62
C THR A 294 26.96 3.33 -22.15
N ILE A 295 25.84 2.66 -21.87
CA ILE A 295 25.42 2.28 -20.52
C ILE A 295 25.44 0.77 -20.45
N THR A 296 26.14 0.20 -19.48
CA THR A 296 26.23 -1.25 -19.30
C THR A 296 25.80 -1.69 -17.91
N ALA A 297 25.21 -2.88 -17.82
CA ALA A 297 24.89 -3.60 -16.61
C ALA A 297 25.71 -4.89 -16.56
N ASP A 298 26.59 -5.01 -15.56
CA ASP A 298 27.53 -6.13 -15.43
C ASP A 298 28.30 -6.43 -16.73
N GLY A 299 28.66 -5.35 -17.45
CA GLY A 299 29.36 -5.40 -18.74
C GLY A 299 28.47 -5.65 -19.97
N LYS A 300 27.18 -5.93 -19.79
CA LYS A 300 26.22 -6.08 -20.91
C LYS A 300 25.64 -4.72 -21.29
N PRO A 301 25.59 -4.35 -22.58
CA PRO A 301 25.05 -3.06 -23.00
C PRO A 301 23.53 -2.98 -22.74
N LEU A 302 23.11 -1.91 -22.07
CA LEU A 302 21.72 -1.47 -21.92
C LEU A 302 21.36 -0.37 -22.94
N LEU A 303 22.32 0.51 -23.22
CA LEU A 303 22.25 1.56 -24.21
C LEU A 303 23.62 1.66 -24.89
N ASP A 304 23.65 1.73 -26.21
CA ASP A 304 24.86 2.08 -26.96
C ASP A 304 24.43 2.95 -28.16
N GLN A 305 24.54 4.28 -28.01
CA GLN A 305 23.96 5.21 -28.98
C GLN A 305 24.84 6.44 -29.20
N ASP A 306 24.96 6.83 -30.48
CA ASP A 306 25.50 8.12 -30.86
C ASP A 306 24.40 9.18 -30.76
N ILE A 307 24.65 10.22 -29.97
CA ILE A 307 23.74 11.33 -29.74
C ILE A 307 24.37 12.60 -30.29
N ALA A 308 23.61 13.33 -31.11
CA ALA A 308 23.98 14.63 -31.64
C ALA A 308 23.32 15.76 -30.84
N TYR A 309 23.85 16.98 -30.96
CA TYR A 309 23.22 18.16 -30.38
C TYR A 309 21.75 18.30 -30.82
N GLY A 310 20.87 18.68 -29.89
CA GLY A 310 19.43 18.76 -30.13
C GLY A 310 18.72 17.41 -30.29
N GLN A 311 19.40 16.30 -29.98
CA GLN A 311 18.81 14.96 -29.90
C GLN A 311 18.89 14.41 -28.48
N SER A 312 17.98 13.51 -28.16
CA SER A 312 17.92 12.83 -26.88
C SER A 312 17.43 11.39 -27.05
N ALA A 313 17.89 10.50 -26.18
CA ALA A 313 17.48 9.11 -26.14
C ALA A 313 16.77 8.81 -24.80
N ASN A 314 15.65 8.09 -24.87
CA ASN A 314 15.00 7.59 -23.66
C ASN A 314 15.78 6.39 -23.12
N LEU A 315 15.97 6.37 -21.81
CA LEU A 315 16.53 5.26 -21.07
C LEU A 315 15.39 4.63 -20.26
N ASP A 316 15.07 3.39 -20.56
CA ASP A 316 14.17 2.57 -19.76
C ASP A 316 14.63 1.11 -19.86
N ALA A 317 15.33 0.64 -18.84
CA ALA A 317 16.03 -0.63 -18.86
C ALA A 317 15.71 -1.47 -17.62
N ASP A 318 15.48 -2.77 -17.83
CA ASP A 318 15.48 -3.77 -16.76
C ASP A 318 16.92 -3.98 -16.27
N ILE A 319 17.12 -3.75 -14.99
CA ILE A 319 18.39 -3.93 -14.28
C ILE A 319 18.23 -4.87 -13.08
N THR A 320 17.21 -5.74 -13.11
CA THR A 320 16.98 -6.75 -12.09
C THR A 320 18.20 -7.64 -11.93
N GLY A 321 18.69 -7.75 -10.69
CA GLY A 321 19.84 -8.59 -10.36
C GLY A 321 21.20 -8.00 -10.75
N VAL A 322 21.26 -6.77 -11.26
CA VAL A 322 22.51 -6.12 -11.68
C VAL A 322 23.35 -5.71 -10.47
N LEU A 323 24.65 -6.06 -10.49
CA LEU A 323 25.60 -5.67 -9.45
C LEU A 323 26.24 -4.32 -9.75
N ARG A 324 26.72 -4.11 -10.98
CA ARG A 324 27.45 -2.92 -11.42
C ARG A 324 26.76 -2.29 -12.62
N LEU A 325 26.39 -1.03 -12.49
CA LEU A 325 25.97 -0.20 -13.62
C LEU A 325 27.11 0.75 -13.98
N GLU A 326 27.43 0.88 -15.26
CA GLU A 326 28.50 1.76 -15.75
C GLU A 326 28.00 2.62 -16.91
N VAL A 327 28.31 3.90 -16.86
CA VAL A 327 28.04 4.89 -17.90
C VAL A 327 29.37 5.38 -18.42
N THR A 328 29.56 5.25 -19.73
CA THR A 328 30.75 5.71 -20.45
C THR A 328 30.29 6.63 -21.57
N VAL A 329 30.85 7.83 -21.62
CA VAL A 329 30.58 8.79 -22.68
C VAL A 329 31.88 9.18 -23.37
N THR A 330 31.89 9.12 -24.70
CA THR A 330 33.06 9.46 -25.52
C THR A 330 32.72 10.51 -26.55
N ASP A 331 33.69 11.33 -26.90
CA ASP A 331 33.56 12.32 -27.96
C ASP A 331 33.40 11.60 -29.31
N ALA A 332 32.35 11.91 -30.05
CA ALA A 332 32.09 11.38 -31.39
C ALA A 332 32.09 12.51 -32.45
N SER A 333 32.59 13.70 -32.10
CA SER A 333 32.69 14.81 -33.03
C SER A 333 33.84 14.58 -34.01
N THR A 334 33.53 14.66 -35.32
CA THR A 334 34.50 14.42 -36.40
C THR A 334 35.38 15.64 -36.69
N SER A 335 35.15 16.78 -36.01
CA SER A 335 35.80 18.05 -36.34
C SER A 335 35.85 18.97 -35.12
N LYS A 336 36.83 18.79 -34.25
CA LYS A 336 37.22 19.90 -33.37
C LYS A 336 37.83 20.98 -34.26
N LYS A 337 37.17 22.14 -34.39
CA LYS A 337 37.82 23.30 -35.03
C LYS A 337 39.14 23.53 -34.30
N SER A 338 40.24 23.57 -35.04
CA SER A 338 41.55 23.96 -34.52
C SER A 338 41.40 25.27 -33.74
N GLY A 339 41.64 25.22 -32.41
CA GLY A 339 41.52 26.36 -31.50
C GLY A 339 40.25 26.41 -30.63
N THR A 340 39.27 25.51 -30.81
CA THR A 340 38.09 25.41 -29.95
C THR A 340 38.20 24.18 -29.06
N SER A 341 38.71 24.37 -27.83
CA SER A 341 38.65 23.33 -26.78
C SER A 341 37.24 23.31 -26.18
N GLY A 342 36.24 22.96 -26.99
CA GLY A 342 34.88 22.79 -26.52
C GLY A 342 34.77 21.53 -25.67
N THR A 343 34.40 21.68 -24.39
CA THR A 343 33.97 20.54 -23.57
C THR A 343 32.55 20.19 -23.99
N THR A 344 32.34 18.94 -24.44
CA THR A 344 30.98 18.44 -24.69
C THR A 344 30.41 17.93 -23.38
N TYR A 345 29.23 18.41 -23.00
CA TYR A 345 28.54 17.97 -21.80
C TYR A 345 27.42 17.00 -22.18
N VAL A 346 27.53 15.75 -21.75
CA VAL A 346 26.45 14.77 -21.84
C VAL A 346 25.71 14.74 -20.52
N VAL A 347 24.38 14.75 -20.58
CA VAL A 347 23.51 14.77 -19.41
C VAL A 347 22.66 13.50 -19.37
N LEU A 348 22.69 12.81 -18.23
CA LEU A 348 21.71 11.81 -17.85
C LEU A 348 20.62 12.52 -17.04
N ALA A 349 19.63 13.03 -17.76
CA ALA A 349 18.54 13.84 -17.24
C ALA A 349 17.50 12.97 -16.53
N ASN A 350 17.13 13.41 -15.32
CA ASN A 350 16.12 12.78 -14.47
C ASN A 350 16.33 11.27 -14.30
N ALA A 351 17.59 10.82 -14.33
CA ALA A 351 17.92 9.41 -14.25
C ALA A 351 17.64 8.88 -12.84
N VAL A 352 16.79 7.87 -12.73
CA VAL A 352 16.35 7.25 -11.48
C VAL A 352 16.47 5.74 -11.56
N VAL A 353 16.79 5.12 -10.43
CA VAL A 353 16.62 3.67 -10.24
C VAL A 353 15.32 3.40 -9.48
N LEU A 354 14.64 2.32 -9.83
CA LEU A 354 13.40 1.87 -9.21
C LEU A 354 13.61 0.54 -8.49
N GLY A 355 13.04 0.42 -7.29
CA GLY A 355 13.16 -0.77 -6.46
C GLY A 355 12.20 -0.77 -5.27
N SER A 356 12.39 -1.73 -4.35
CA SER A 356 11.72 -1.68 -3.06
C SER A 356 12.25 -0.51 -2.21
N ALA A 357 11.44 0.01 -1.27
CA ALA A 357 11.89 1.07 -0.37
C ALA A 357 13.16 0.69 0.41
N ALA A 358 13.26 -0.58 0.85
CA ALA A 358 14.45 -1.09 1.53
C ALA A 358 15.68 -1.13 0.60
N ALA A 359 15.49 -1.52 -0.67
CA ALA A 359 16.57 -1.52 -1.66
C ALA A 359 17.08 -0.12 -1.95
N ILE A 360 16.18 0.84 -2.15
CA ILE A 360 16.54 2.25 -2.38
C ILE A 360 17.29 2.83 -1.18
N ALA A 361 16.78 2.59 0.03
CA ALA A 361 17.46 3.02 1.26
C ALA A 361 18.86 2.41 1.40
N ALA A 362 19.04 1.14 1.03
CA ALA A 362 20.34 0.46 1.07
C ALA A 362 21.38 1.06 0.11
N LEU A 363 20.95 1.67 -0.99
CA LEU A 363 21.84 2.40 -1.92
C LEU A 363 22.26 3.79 -1.41
N GLY A 364 21.76 4.20 -0.24
CA GLY A 364 21.98 5.54 0.29
C GLY A 364 21.08 6.61 -0.36
N GLY A 365 20.05 6.19 -1.11
CA GLY A 365 19.02 7.09 -1.59
C GLY A 365 18.10 7.51 -0.44
N THR A 366 17.81 8.80 -0.32
CA THR A 366 16.63 9.25 0.43
C THR A 366 15.39 8.95 -0.42
N PRO A 367 14.40 8.20 0.10
CA PRO A 367 13.23 7.75 -0.64
C PRO A 367 12.27 8.87 -1.05
#